data_AF-A0A379K5S6-F1
#
_entry.id   AF-A0A379K5S6-F1
#
_cell.length_a   1.000
_cell.length_b   1.000
_cell.length_c   1.000
_cell.angle_alpha   90.00
_cell.angle_beta   90.00
_cell.angle_gamma   90.00
#
_symmetry.space_group_name_H-M   'P 1'
#
loop_
_entity.id
_entity.type
_entity.pdbx_description
1 polymer ?
#
loop_
_entity_poly.entity_id
_entity_poly.type
_entity_poly.pdbx_seq_one_letter_code
_entity_poly.pdbx_strand_id
1 'polypeptide(L)'
;MTSLALRNANAMRAGQVAWDNMTPPDDKPSFLETTEGDNWLYDKAAAMVSGDDLLISSATVRTIRVEVASLHQAVRDHLSTLDDDEHHLEQMLIEIARRGPSDKLFEMLQGLLGKTGGPSTWTVIHDLATNLIAPHAEQAAQAMRDNSLMFD
;
A
#
# COMPACT_ATOMS: atom_id res chain seq x y z
N MET A 1 31.04 -21.91 5.38
CA MET A 1 29.81 -22.44 4.73
C MET A 1 29.01 -23.22 5.76
N THR A 2 28.18 -22.53 6.55
CA THR A 2 27.32 -23.18 7.55
C THR A 2 26.23 -23.95 6.81
N SER A 3 26.30 -25.28 6.90
CA SER A 3 25.46 -26.21 6.16
C SER A 3 23.97 -25.97 6.42
N LEU A 4 23.15 -26.08 5.36
CA LEU A 4 21.69 -26.00 5.40
C LEU A 4 21.09 -26.94 6.48
N ALA A 5 21.76 -28.06 6.74
CA ALA A 5 21.38 -29.02 7.77
C ALA A 5 21.51 -28.45 9.19
N LEU A 6 22.48 -27.56 9.44
CA LEU A 6 22.65 -26.92 10.74
C LEU A 6 21.53 -25.91 11.03
N ARG A 7 21.06 -25.20 10.00
CA ARG A 7 19.89 -24.30 10.10
C ARG A 7 18.61 -25.09 10.37
N ASN A 8 18.42 -26.20 9.67
CA ASN A 8 17.25 -27.06 9.84
C ASN A 8 17.20 -27.69 11.24
N ALA A 9 18.35 -28.14 11.76
CA ALA A 9 18.47 -28.67 13.12
C ALA A 9 18.17 -27.62 14.21
N ASN A 10 18.56 -26.35 13.99
CA ASN A 10 18.26 -25.27 14.92
C ASN A 10 16.78 -24.88 14.92
N ALA A 11 16.13 -24.88 13.75
CA ALA A 11 14.69 -24.62 13.65
C ALA A 11 13.85 -25.71 14.33
N MET A 12 14.22 -26.99 14.16
CA MET A 12 13.54 -28.10 14.84
C MET A 12 13.73 -28.04 16.36
N ARG A 13 14.92 -27.70 16.84
CA ARG A 13 15.18 -27.54 18.29
C ARG A 13 14.38 -26.37 18.87
N ALA A 14 14.28 -25.24 18.15
CA ALA A 14 13.47 -24.10 18.58
C ALA A 14 11.98 -24.45 18.65
N GLY A 15 11.46 -25.20 17.68
CA GLY A 15 10.08 -25.69 17.69
C GLY A 15 9.80 -26.65 18.85
N GLN A 16 10.74 -27.54 19.18
CA GLN A 16 10.63 -28.45 20.33
C GLN A 16 10.61 -27.66 21.64
N VAL A 17 11.51 -26.69 21.82
CA VAL A 17 11.58 -25.84 23.02
C VAL A 17 10.31 -24.98 23.17
N ALA A 18 9.76 -24.46 22.07
CA ALA A 18 8.51 -23.70 22.10
C ALA A 18 7.31 -24.56 22.51
N TRP A 19 7.26 -25.81 22.01
CA TRP A 19 6.23 -26.79 22.37
C TRP A 19 6.34 -27.23 23.84
N ASP A 20 7.56 -27.53 24.29
CA ASP A 20 7.83 -27.95 25.68
C ASP A 20 7.53 -26.85 26.70
N ASN A 21 7.73 -25.58 26.33
CA ASN A 21 7.51 -24.43 27.22
C ASN A 21 6.09 -23.83 27.12
N MET A 22 5.18 -24.42 26.32
CA MET A 22 3.89 -23.82 25.96
C MET A 22 4.01 -22.32 25.63
N THR A 23 5.12 -21.92 25.01
CA THR A 23 5.30 -20.52 24.63
C THR A 23 4.31 -20.28 23.49
N PRO A 24 3.35 -19.34 23.63
CA PRO A 24 2.51 -18.97 22.50
C PRO A 24 3.43 -18.66 21.32
N PRO A 25 3.05 -19.02 20.08
CA PRO A 25 3.78 -18.50 18.93
C PRO A 25 3.91 -16.99 19.12
N ASP A 26 5.10 -16.47 18.80
CA ASP A 26 5.41 -15.04 18.88
C ASP A 26 4.36 -14.31 18.02
N ASP A 27 3.22 -13.92 18.61
CA ASP A 27 2.18 -13.07 18.04
C ASP A 27 2.73 -11.65 18.02
N LYS A 28 3.89 -11.48 17.36
CA LYS A 28 4.41 -10.15 17.08
C LYS A 28 3.38 -9.50 16.17
N PRO A 29 2.85 -8.32 16.57
CA PRO A 29 1.90 -7.62 15.72
C PRO A 29 2.53 -7.42 14.34
N SER A 30 1.70 -7.57 13.30
CA SER A 30 2.09 -7.20 11.93
C SER A 30 2.62 -5.77 11.95
N PHE A 31 3.55 -5.43 11.06
CA PHE A 31 4.08 -4.06 11.04
C PHE A 31 2.95 -3.03 10.96
N LEU A 32 1.91 -3.30 10.17
CA LEU A 32 0.73 -2.45 10.03
C LEU A 32 -0.15 -2.35 11.28
N GLU A 33 -0.02 -3.27 12.23
CA GLU A 33 -0.72 -3.21 13.53
C GLU A 33 0.03 -2.33 14.55
N THR A 34 1.21 -1.84 14.19
CA THR A 34 1.98 -0.89 15.01
C THR A 34 1.67 0.56 14.59
N THR A 35 1.78 1.50 15.52
CA THR A 35 1.65 2.95 15.20
C THR A 35 2.66 3.39 14.14
N GLU A 36 3.86 2.80 14.13
CA GLU A 36 4.89 3.11 13.13
C GLU A 36 4.45 2.64 11.74
N GLY A 37 3.95 1.42 11.61
CA GLY A 37 3.51 0.89 10.32
C GLY A 37 2.23 1.53 9.80
N ASP A 38 1.30 1.90 10.68
CA ASP A 38 0.10 2.66 10.30
C ASP A 38 0.46 4.06 9.77
N ASN A 39 1.32 4.79 10.50
CA ASN A 39 1.83 6.09 10.04
C ASN A 39 2.60 5.96 8.71
N TRP A 40 3.45 4.94 8.58
CA TRP A 40 4.17 4.69 7.34
C TRP A 40 3.21 4.45 6.17
N LEU A 41 2.18 3.63 6.37
CA LEU A 41 1.20 3.32 5.33
C LEU A 41 0.44 4.56 4.90
N TYR A 42 -0.01 5.37 5.86
CA TYR A 42 -0.67 6.65 5.61
C TYR A 42 0.23 7.61 4.81
N ASP A 43 1.47 7.82 5.25
CA ASP A 43 2.40 8.73 4.60
C ASP A 43 2.74 8.29 3.17
N LYS A 44 2.94 6.98 2.96
CA LYS A 44 3.25 6.45 1.63
C LYS A 44 2.04 6.46 0.70
N ALA A 45 0.84 6.20 1.21
CA ALA A 45 -0.38 6.36 0.43
C ALA A 45 -0.56 7.83 0.01
N ALA A 46 -0.41 8.78 0.94
CA ALA A 46 -0.50 10.21 0.65
C ALA A 46 0.53 10.69 -0.38
N ALA A 47 1.78 10.21 -0.28
CA ALA A 47 2.84 10.52 -1.25
C ALA A 47 2.50 9.95 -2.64
N MET A 48 2.00 8.70 -2.72
CA MET A 48 1.60 8.10 -3.99
C MET A 48 0.43 8.82 -4.66
N VAL A 49 -0.56 9.25 -3.87
CA VAL A 49 -1.65 10.10 -4.36
C VAL A 49 -1.14 11.45 -4.89
N SER A 50 -0.06 11.97 -4.31
CA SER A 50 0.61 13.20 -4.76
C SER A 50 1.49 13.01 -6.01
N GLY A 51 1.70 11.76 -6.45
CA GLY A 51 2.45 11.44 -7.66
C GLY A 51 3.86 10.88 -7.43
N ASP A 52 4.17 10.44 -6.21
CA ASP A 52 5.47 9.83 -5.89
C ASP A 52 5.42 8.29 -5.95
N ASP A 53 6.39 7.68 -6.61
CA ASP A 53 6.56 6.22 -6.57
C ASP A 53 6.99 5.77 -5.16
N LEU A 54 6.50 4.62 -4.72
CA LEU A 54 7.05 3.96 -3.54
C LEU A 54 8.32 3.21 -3.93
N LEU A 55 9.41 3.48 -3.23
CA LEU A 55 10.65 2.73 -3.32
C LEU A 55 11.00 2.14 -1.94
N ILE A 56 11.16 0.82 -1.89
CA ILE A 56 11.66 0.10 -0.71
C ILE A 56 12.97 -0.58 -1.13
N SER A 57 14.06 -0.29 -0.42
CA SER A 57 15.36 -0.89 -0.68
C SER A 57 16.21 -0.92 0.59
N SER A 58 16.96 -1.99 0.78
CA SER A 58 18.01 -2.13 1.78
C SER A 58 19.06 -3.15 1.31
N ALA A 59 20.08 -3.40 2.13
CA ALA A 59 21.08 -4.42 1.84
C ALA A 59 20.50 -5.86 1.81
N THR A 60 19.44 -6.14 2.59
CA THR A 60 18.86 -7.50 2.69
C THR A 60 17.51 -7.65 1.98
N VAL A 61 16.84 -6.55 1.67
CA VAL A 61 15.55 -6.53 0.97
C VAL A 61 15.77 -6.26 -0.51
N ARG A 62 15.23 -7.13 -1.38
CA ARG A 62 15.19 -6.89 -2.83
C ARG A 62 14.46 -5.57 -3.08
N THR A 63 15.04 -4.70 -3.91
CA THR A 63 14.39 -3.43 -4.28
C THR A 63 12.99 -3.67 -4.83
N ILE A 64 12.00 -3.06 -4.19
CA ILE A 64 10.61 -3.02 -4.60
C ILE A 64 10.29 -1.59 -5.03
N ARG A 65 9.68 -1.47 -6.21
CA ARG A 65 9.11 -0.21 -6.70
C ARG A 65 7.64 -0.43 -6.96
N VAL A 66 6.79 0.40 -6.35
CA VAL A 66 5.37 0.49 -6.70
C VAL A 66 5.17 1.81 -7.40
N GLU A 67 4.84 1.75 -8.68
CA GLU A 67 4.75 2.92 -9.53
C GLU A 67 3.39 3.60 -9.38
N VAL A 68 3.36 4.93 -9.46
CA VAL A 68 2.12 5.72 -9.50
C VAL A 68 1.25 5.31 -10.69
N ALA A 69 1.87 4.82 -11.77
CA ALA A 69 1.14 4.25 -12.89
C ALA A 69 0.22 3.08 -12.48
N SER A 70 0.59 2.30 -11.46
CA SER A 70 -0.27 1.26 -10.88
C SER A 70 -1.48 1.85 -10.17
N LEU A 71 -1.33 2.99 -9.49
CA LEU A 71 -2.47 3.73 -8.92
C LEU A 71 -3.40 4.26 -10.01
N HIS A 72 -2.86 4.83 -11.09
CA HIS A 72 -3.69 5.27 -12.23
C HIS A 72 -4.49 4.12 -12.83
N GLN A 73 -3.88 2.93 -12.95
CA GLN A 73 -4.59 1.74 -13.43
C GLN A 73 -5.66 1.28 -12.44
N ALA A 74 -5.36 1.24 -11.14
CA ALA A 74 -6.33 0.89 -10.11
C ALA A 74 -7.55 1.85 -10.09
N VAL A 75 -7.30 3.15 -10.28
CA VAL A 75 -8.37 4.15 -10.42
C VAL A 75 -9.19 3.89 -11.68
N ARG A 76 -8.55 3.63 -12.82
CA ARG A 76 -9.25 3.29 -14.07
C ARG A 76 -10.13 2.05 -13.90
N ASP A 77 -9.59 1.00 -13.29
CA ASP A 77 -10.31 -0.25 -13.05
C ASP A 77 -11.50 0.00 -12.13
N HIS A 78 -11.31 0.76 -11.04
CA HIS A 78 -12.40 1.15 -10.15
C HIS A 78 -13.51 1.93 -10.89
N LEU A 79 -13.14 2.94 -11.67
CA LEU A 79 -14.10 3.73 -12.46
C LEU A 79 -14.87 2.86 -13.47
N SER A 80 -14.23 1.83 -14.05
CA SER A 80 -14.89 0.91 -14.98
C SER A 80 -15.97 0.02 -14.33
N THR A 81 -15.95 -0.11 -13.00
CA THR A 81 -16.98 -0.85 -12.26
C THR A 81 -18.19 0.00 -11.90
N LEU A 82 -18.10 1.32 -12.09
CA LEU A 82 -19.18 2.24 -11.76
C LEU A 82 -20.20 2.25 -12.89
N ASP A 83 -21.47 2.21 -12.51
CA ASP A 83 -22.58 2.37 -13.44
C ASP A 83 -22.73 3.86 -13.76
N ASP A 84 -22.19 4.30 -14.90
CA ASP A 84 -22.20 5.70 -15.32
C ASP A 84 -23.38 6.00 -16.26
N ASP A 85 -24.60 5.70 -15.79
CA ASP A 85 -25.85 5.95 -16.53
C ASP A 85 -25.99 7.40 -17.02
N GLU A 86 -25.39 8.34 -16.30
CA GLU A 86 -25.45 9.78 -16.55
C GLU A 86 -24.23 10.31 -17.35
N HIS A 87 -23.34 9.43 -17.81
CA HIS A 87 -22.19 9.76 -18.67
C HIS A 87 -21.25 10.82 -18.06
N HIS A 88 -21.05 10.82 -16.75
CA HIS A 88 -20.18 11.75 -16.04
C HIS A 88 -18.72 11.62 -16.48
N LEU A 89 -18.23 10.41 -16.80
CA LEU A 89 -16.89 10.20 -17.35
C LEU A 89 -16.71 10.96 -18.67
N GLU A 90 -17.72 10.87 -19.55
CA GLU A 90 -17.70 11.56 -20.84
C GLU A 90 -17.78 13.09 -20.65
N GLN A 91 -18.64 13.57 -19.75
CA GLN A 91 -18.73 14.99 -19.40
C GLN A 91 -17.41 15.53 -18.82
N MET A 92 -16.72 14.74 -18.00
CA MET A 92 -15.40 15.11 -17.47
C MET A 92 -14.35 15.21 -18.59
N LEU A 93 -14.30 14.26 -19.51
CA LEU A 93 -13.37 14.31 -20.64
C LEU A 93 -13.62 15.54 -21.53
N ILE A 94 -14.88 15.87 -21.79
CA ILE A 94 -15.27 17.08 -22.53
C ILE A 94 -14.82 18.34 -21.80
N GLU A 95 -15.02 18.43 -20.48
CA GLU A 95 -14.59 19.60 -19.71
C GLU A 95 -13.07 19.75 -19.63
N ILE A 96 -12.31 18.65 -19.51
CA ILE A 96 -10.84 18.67 -19.61
C ILE A 96 -10.42 19.19 -20.99
N ALA A 97 -11.01 18.66 -22.07
CA ALA A 97 -10.67 19.08 -23.42
C ALA A 97 -11.02 20.55 -23.69
N ARG A 98 -12.09 21.06 -23.05
CA ARG A 98 -12.58 22.43 -23.25
C ARG A 98 -11.82 23.47 -22.42
N ARG A 99 -11.46 23.16 -21.19
CA ARG A 99 -10.99 24.16 -20.20
C ARG A 99 -9.72 23.75 -19.45
N GLY A 100 -9.26 22.51 -19.61
CA GLY A 100 -8.22 21.92 -18.77
C GLY A 100 -8.74 21.54 -17.37
N PRO A 101 -7.83 21.12 -16.47
CA PRO A 101 -8.15 20.80 -15.08
C PRO A 101 -8.83 21.99 -14.38
N SER A 102 -9.93 21.75 -13.65
CA SER A 102 -10.71 22.79 -12.97
C SER A 102 -11.45 22.21 -11.76
N ASP A 103 -11.86 23.07 -10.83
CA ASP A 103 -12.63 22.68 -9.63
C ASP A 103 -13.92 21.92 -9.99
N LYS A 104 -14.53 22.25 -11.14
CA LYS A 104 -15.71 21.57 -11.67
C LYS A 104 -15.45 20.10 -12.00
N LEU A 105 -14.23 19.76 -12.44
CA LEU A 105 -13.86 18.35 -12.68
C LEU A 105 -13.73 17.58 -11.37
N PHE A 106 -13.28 18.25 -10.32
CA PHE A 106 -13.22 17.67 -8.98
C PHE A 106 -14.63 17.43 -8.42
N GLU A 107 -15.55 18.38 -8.60
CA GLU A 107 -16.98 18.21 -8.25
C GLU A 107 -17.64 17.07 -9.05
N MET A 108 -17.35 16.97 -10.35
CA MET A 108 -17.85 15.88 -11.20
C MET A 108 -17.32 14.52 -10.76
N LEU A 109 -16.02 14.43 -10.45
CA LEU A 109 -15.40 13.22 -9.91
C LEU A 109 -15.99 12.85 -8.53
N GLN A 110 -16.33 13.85 -7.71
CA GLN A 110 -17.09 13.65 -6.47
C GLN A 110 -18.51 13.18 -6.68
N GLY A 111 -19.22 13.68 -7.69
CA GLY A 111 -20.54 13.18 -8.05
C GLY A 111 -20.49 11.71 -8.49
N LEU A 112 -19.50 11.37 -9.31
CA LEU A 112 -19.31 10.03 -9.88
C LEU A 112 -18.95 9.01 -8.78
N LEU A 113 -18.10 9.41 -7.82
CA LEU A 113 -17.70 8.54 -6.71
C LEU A 113 -18.66 8.59 -5.52
N GLY A 114 -19.37 9.70 -5.30
CA GLY A 114 -20.25 9.93 -4.16
C GLY A 114 -21.71 9.46 -4.34
N LYS A 115 -22.19 9.29 -5.59
CA LYS A 115 -23.52 8.71 -5.86
C LYS A 115 -23.65 7.24 -5.44
N THR A 116 -22.55 6.56 -5.15
CA THR A 116 -22.53 5.17 -4.66
C THR A 116 -22.84 5.02 -3.16
N GLY A 117 -23.12 6.12 -2.43
CA GLY A 117 -23.34 6.07 -0.99
C GLY A 117 -22.08 5.69 -0.19
N GLY A 118 -20.92 5.75 -0.84
CA GLY A 118 -19.62 5.39 -0.28
C GLY A 118 -18.81 6.58 0.25
N PRO A 119 -17.58 6.31 0.73
CA PRO A 119 -16.65 7.33 1.21
C PRO A 119 -16.35 8.42 0.17
N SER A 120 -15.89 9.60 0.62
CA SER A 120 -15.53 10.70 -0.28
C SER A 120 -14.52 10.28 -1.36
N THR A 121 -14.49 10.95 -2.52
CA THR A 121 -13.49 10.70 -3.60
C THR A 121 -12.06 10.58 -3.10
N TRP A 122 -11.68 11.45 -2.17
CA TRP A 122 -10.37 11.43 -1.55
C TRP A 122 -10.11 10.10 -0.83
N THR A 123 -11.12 9.60 -0.11
CA THR A 123 -11.05 8.32 0.58
C THR A 123 -10.88 7.16 -0.39
N VAL A 124 -11.62 7.13 -1.51
CA VAL A 124 -11.50 6.04 -2.49
C VAL A 124 -10.10 5.97 -3.12
N ILE A 125 -9.55 7.10 -3.56
CA ILE A 125 -8.21 7.13 -4.17
C ILE A 125 -7.14 6.76 -3.12
N HIS A 126 -7.29 7.25 -1.90
CA HIS A 126 -6.41 6.91 -0.79
C HIS A 126 -6.48 5.41 -0.44
N ASP A 127 -7.67 4.82 -0.43
CA ASP A 127 -7.86 3.38 -0.17
C ASP A 127 -7.23 2.53 -1.27
N LEU A 128 -7.36 2.93 -2.54
CA LEU A 128 -6.68 2.27 -3.65
C LEU A 128 -5.15 2.33 -3.52
N ALA A 129 -4.60 3.49 -3.12
CA ALA A 129 -3.16 3.62 -2.85
C ALA A 129 -2.73 2.74 -1.66
N THR A 130 -3.54 2.71 -0.60
CA THR A 130 -3.32 1.87 0.59
C THR A 130 -3.27 0.39 0.21
N ASN A 131 -4.22 -0.07 -0.62
CA ASN A 131 -4.28 -1.46 -1.09
C ASN A 131 -3.09 -1.86 -1.96
N LEU A 132 -2.50 -0.91 -2.70
CA LEU A 132 -1.28 -1.15 -3.47
C LEU A 132 -0.03 -1.23 -2.60
N ILE A 133 0.00 -0.49 -1.49
CA ILE A 133 1.20 -0.33 -0.64
C ILE A 133 1.24 -1.36 0.50
N ALA A 134 0.11 -1.62 1.15
CA ALA A 134 -0.01 -2.50 2.32
C ALA A 134 0.65 -3.89 2.12
N PRO A 135 0.58 -4.56 0.95
CA PRO A 135 1.26 -5.85 0.74
C PRO A 135 2.79 -5.80 0.89
N HIS A 136 3.39 -4.61 0.88
CA HIS A 136 4.84 -4.40 0.96
C HIS A 136 5.32 -3.94 2.34
N ALA A 137 4.41 -3.89 3.33
CA ALA A 137 4.68 -3.36 4.66
C ALA A 137 5.79 -4.12 5.41
N GLU A 138 5.81 -5.45 5.33
CA GLU A 138 6.84 -6.26 6.01
C GLU A 138 8.23 -6.06 5.42
N GLN A 139 8.33 -5.90 4.10
CA GLN A 139 9.59 -5.57 3.44
C GLN A 139 10.04 -4.15 3.79
N ALA A 140 9.11 -3.22 3.95
CA ALA A 140 9.42 -1.86 4.42
C ALA A 140 9.95 -1.89 5.86
N ALA A 141 9.29 -2.63 6.77
CA ALA A 141 9.74 -2.79 8.14
C ALA A 141 11.16 -3.38 8.20
N GLN A 142 11.44 -4.40 7.40
CA GLN A 142 12.77 -5.00 7.35
C GLN A 142 13.80 -4.01 6.80
N ALA A 143 13.46 -3.29 5.72
CA ALA A 143 14.36 -2.30 5.14
C ALA A 143 14.67 -1.15 6.12
N MET A 144 13.69 -0.71 6.91
CA MET A 144 13.88 0.30 7.96
C MET A 144 14.84 -0.18 9.05
N ARG A 145 14.69 -1.43 9.53
CA ARG A 145 15.59 -2.02 10.52
C ARG A 145 17.02 -2.13 9.98
N ASP A 146 17.19 -2.63 8.77
CA ASP A 146 18.51 -2.76 8.14
C ASP A 146 19.21 -1.41 8.00
N ASN A 147 18.47 -0.40 7.55
CA ASN A 147 19.02 0.93 7.33
C ASN A 147 19.34 1.60 8.67
N SER A 148 18.55 1.39 9.73
CA SER A 148 18.86 1.87 11.08
C SER A 148 20.15 1.26 11.62
N LEU A 149 20.37 -0.04 11.43
CA LEU A 149 21.56 -0.76 11.88
C LEU A 149 22.84 -0.41 11.10
N MET A 150 22.72 0.31 9.98
CA MET A 150 23.86 0.73 9.15
C MET A 150 24.51 2.04 9.64
N PHE A 151 23.84 2.76 10.55
CA PHE A 151 24.31 4.04 11.10
C PHE A 151 24.74 3.97 12.57
N ASP A 152 24.69 2.78 13.18
CA ASP A 152 25.27 2.46 14.51
C ASP A 152 26.65 1.80 14.36
#